data_AF-A0AAE1X201-F1
#
_entry.id   AF-A0AAE1X201-F1
#
_cell.length_a   1.000
_cell.length_b   1.000
_cell.length_c   1.000
_cell.angle_alpha   90.00
_cell.angle_beta   90.00
_cell.angle_gamma   90.00
#
_symmetry.space_group_name_H-M   'P 1'
#
loop_
_entity.id
_entity.type
_entity.pdbx_description
1 polymer ?
#
loop_
_entity_poly.entity_id
_entity_poly.type
_entity_poly.pdbx_seq_one_letter_code
_entity_poly.pdbx_strand_id
1 'polypeptide(L)'
;LSMEGFAEISLMLRKGVEEGRWSEKFASRIQLKGDFVTALPDVFQVELGSDAEFIVLASDGLWDYVNSSDAINFIRNQLRQHGDVQMASEALAQMALNRRSQDNISIVIADLGQTDWRNLPVEKQNVVYELGQAMATISLVSLAIWMSTLLSS
;
A
#
# COMPACT_ATOMS: atom_id res chain seq x y z
N LEU A 1 -7.60 14.99 -27.38
CA LEU A 1 -7.45 16.35 -26.83
C LEU A 1 -8.64 17.16 -27.26
N SER A 2 -9.47 17.60 -26.31
CA SER A 2 -10.44 18.65 -26.57
C SER A 2 -9.68 19.95 -26.86
N MET A 3 -10.28 20.86 -27.63
CA MET A 3 -9.73 22.20 -27.86
C MET A 3 -9.53 22.99 -26.54
N GLU A 4 -10.27 22.62 -25.50
CA GLU A 4 -10.25 23.26 -24.18
C GLU A 4 -8.96 22.97 -23.41
N GLY A 5 -8.47 21.72 -23.40
CA GLY A 5 -7.24 21.35 -22.66
C GLY A 5 -5.98 22.07 -23.16
N PHE A 6 -5.88 22.35 -24.46
CA PHE A 6 -4.76 23.13 -25.02
C PHE A 6 -4.79 24.61 -24.59
N ALA A 7 -5.98 25.20 -24.45
CA ALA A 7 -6.14 26.58 -24.02
C ALA A 7 -5.75 26.76 -22.55
N GLU A 8 -6.11 25.81 -21.68
CA GLU A 8 -5.77 25.85 -20.25
C GLU A 8 -4.26 25.76 -19.99
N ILE A 9 -3.56 24.85 -20.69
CA ILE A 9 -2.11 24.69 -20.54
C ILE A 9 -1.37 25.97 -20.97
N SER A 10 -1.80 26.56 -22.09
CA SER A 10 -1.20 27.80 -22.60
C SER A 10 -1.39 28.96 -21.61
N LEU A 11 -2.55 29.02 -20.95
CA LEU A 11 -2.83 29.99 -19.90
C LEU A 11 -1.96 29.75 -18.66
N MET A 12 -1.80 28.49 -18.20
CA MET A 12 -0.95 28.17 -17.05
C MET A 12 0.52 28.53 -17.30
N LEU A 13 1.04 28.25 -18.50
CA LEU A 13 2.41 28.59 -18.87
C LEU A 13 2.64 30.10 -18.85
N ARG A 14 1.70 30.87 -19.41
CA ARG A 14 1.76 32.34 -19.39
C ARG A 14 1.69 32.89 -17.97
N LYS A 15 0.72 32.43 -17.16
CA LYS A 15 0.55 32.87 -15.78
C LYS A 15 1.80 32.58 -14.93
N GLY A 16 2.45 31.44 -15.14
CA GLY A 16 3.70 31.13 -14.44
C GLY A 16 4.89 32.01 -14.85
N VAL A 17 4.90 32.58 -16.06
CA VAL A 17 5.89 33.61 -16.45
C VAL A 17 5.58 34.92 -15.72
N GLU A 18 4.31 35.33 -15.69
CA GLU A 18 3.87 36.55 -15.01
C GLU A 18 4.14 36.50 -13.50
N GLU A 19 3.99 35.33 -12.88
CA GLU A 19 4.30 35.08 -11.47
C GLU A 19 5.80 34.84 -11.20
N GLY A 20 6.66 34.87 -12.22
CA GLY A 20 8.09 34.67 -12.07
C GLY A 20 8.51 33.25 -11.69
N ARG A 21 7.64 32.24 -11.87
CA ARG A 21 7.93 30.83 -11.60
C ARG A 21 8.89 30.23 -12.62
N TRP A 22 8.90 30.77 -13.86
CA TRP A 22 9.81 30.38 -14.93
C TRP A 22 10.01 31.51 -15.96
N SER A 23 11.05 31.39 -16.80
CA SER A 23 11.33 32.38 -17.87
C SER A 23 10.49 32.16 -19.12
N GLU A 24 10.28 33.21 -19.93
CA GLU A 24 9.63 33.11 -21.25
C GLU A 24 10.34 32.11 -22.18
N LYS A 25 11.67 32.06 -22.10
CA LYS A 25 12.48 31.11 -22.86
C LYS A 25 12.22 29.66 -22.45
N PHE A 26 11.89 29.42 -21.19
CA PHE A 26 11.50 28.09 -20.71
C PHE A 26 10.08 27.75 -21.21
N ALA A 27 9.11 28.65 -20.99
CA ALA A 27 7.71 28.44 -21.39
C ALA A 27 7.56 28.19 -22.91
N SER A 28 8.31 28.93 -23.73
CA SER A 28 8.27 28.78 -25.21
C SER A 28 8.84 27.46 -25.73
N ARG A 29 9.65 26.74 -24.94
CA ARG A 29 10.23 25.44 -25.32
C ARG A 29 9.35 24.26 -24.92
N ILE A 30 8.42 24.49 -24.01
CA ILE A 30 7.55 23.45 -23.46
C ILE A 30 6.42 23.19 -24.46
N GLN A 31 6.40 22.00 -25.04
CA GLN A 31 5.34 21.52 -25.92
C GLN A 31 4.63 20.35 -25.26
N LEU A 32 3.61 20.70 -24.48
CA LEU A 32 2.81 19.74 -23.75
C LEU A 32 1.74 19.17 -24.68
N LYS A 33 1.68 17.84 -24.76
CA LYS A 33 0.70 17.11 -25.57
C LYS A 33 -0.07 16.17 -24.65
N GLY A 34 -1.39 16.30 -24.64
CA GLY A 34 -2.27 15.49 -23.80
C GLY A 34 -2.62 16.17 -22.49
N ASP A 35 -3.53 15.53 -21.76
CA ASP A 35 -3.89 15.92 -20.40
C ASP A 35 -2.90 15.25 -19.43
N PHE A 36 -2.30 16.02 -18.52
CA PHE A 36 -1.30 15.51 -17.57
C PHE A 36 -1.93 14.80 -16.38
N VAL A 37 -3.16 15.19 -16.07
CA VAL A 37 -3.99 14.63 -15.02
C VAL A 37 -5.28 14.21 -15.68
N THR A 38 -5.67 12.96 -15.45
CA THR A 38 -6.92 12.41 -15.97
C THR A 38 -7.87 12.12 -14.81
N ALA A 39 -9.15 12.37 -15.04
CA ALA A 39 -10.23 11.96 -14.14
C ALA A 39 -10.81 10.57 -14.51
N LEU A 40 -10.20 9.87 -15.47
CA LEU A 40 -10.58 8.51 -15.82
C LEU A 40 -10.05 7.54 -14.75
N PRO A 41 -10.92 6.83 -14.01
CA PRO A 41 -10.48 5.88 -13.02
C PRO A 41 -10.10 4.55 -13.67
N ASP A 42 -9.21 3.81 -13.01
CA ASP A 42 -9.06 2.39 -13.27
C ASP A 42 -10.24 1.63 -12.65
N VAL A 43 -10.88 0.76 -13.43
CA VAL A 43 -12.07 0.01 -13.00
C VAL A 43 -11.73 -1.47 -12.94
N PHE A 44 -11.94 -2.07 -11.77
CA PHE A 44 -11.72 -3.50 -11.53
C PHE A 44 -13.01 -4.15 -11.05
N GLN A 45 -13.27 -5.36 -11.55
CA GLN A 45 -14.32 -6.23 -11.04
C GLN A 45 -13.65 -7.40 -10.33
N VAL A 46 -14.02 -7.61 -9.06
CA VAL A 46 -13.50 -8.69 -8.22
C VAL A 46 -14.68 -9.50 -7.73
N GLU A 47 -14.67 -10.81 -7.99
CA GLU A 47 -15.65 -11.73 -7.42
C GLU A 47 -15.32 -11.99 -5.95
N LEU A 48 -16.27 -11.76 -5.06
CA LEU A 48 -16.12 -12.04 -3.64
C LEU A 48 -16.45 -13.52 -3.39
N GLY A 49 -15.43 -14.30 -3.07
CA GLY A 49 -15.59 -15.68 -2.62
C GLY A 49 -16.16 -15.77 -1.20
N SER A 50 -16.56 -16.98 -0.79
CA SER A 50 -17.03 -17.24 0.58
C SER A 50 -15.93 -17.15 1.65
N ASP A 51 -14.68 -17.08 1.20
CA ASP A 51 -13.47 -16.86 2.00
C ASP A 51 -13.13 -15.37 2.18
N ALA A 52 -13.85 -14.47 1.52
CA ALA A 52 -13.68 -13.04 1.71
C ALA A 52 -14.24 -12.61 3.07
N GLU A 53 -13.37 -12.16 3.97
CA GLU A 53 -13.74 -11.80 5.34
C GLU A 53 -14.20 -10.32 5.44
N PHE A 54 -13.39 -9.40 4.92
CA PHE A 54 -13.64 -7.96 4.95
C PHE A 54 -12.88 -7.23 3.84
N ILE A 55 -13.28 -5.99 3.56
CA ILE A 55 -12.61 -5.09 2.63
C ILE A 55 -12.09 -3.87 3.41
N VAL A 56 -10.89 -3.41 3.07
CA VAL A 56 -10.30 -2.18 3.61
C VAL A 56 -10.03 -1.21 2.48
N LEU A 57 -10.52 0.02 2.65
CA LEU A 57 -10.17 1.16 1.81
C LEU A 57 -9.56 2.22 2.73
N ALA A 58 -8.43 2.80 2.32
CA ALA A 58 -7.83 3.88 3.07
C ALA A 58 -7.02 4.81 2.18
N SER A 59 -6.79 6.04 2.65
CA SER A 59 -5.88 7.00 2.02
C SER A 59 -4.41 6.56 2.14
N ASP A 60 -3.56 7.15 1.29
CA ASP A 60 -2.09 7.06 1.36
C ASP A 60 -1.53 7.38 2.76
N GLY A 61 -2.15 8.31 3.49
CA GLY A 61 -1.79 8.60 4.88
C GLY A 61 -1.76 7.37 5.82
N LEU A 62 -2.48 6.29 5.50
CA LEU A 62 -2.32 4.98 6.15
C LEU A 62 -1.21 4.15 5.47
N TRP A 63 -1.33 3.93 4.16
CA TRP A 63 -0.52 2.95 3.43
C TRP A 63 0.97 3.31 3.32
N ASP A 64 1.30 4.60 3.40
CA ASP A 64 2.69 5.08 3.43
C ASP A 64 3.45 4.63 4.69
N TYR A 65 2.73 4.32 5.78
CA TYR A 65 3.31 3.98 7.08
C TYR A 65 2.98 2.57 7.56
N VAL A 66 1.99 1.93 6.95
CA VAL A 66 1.49 0.60 7.34
C VAL A 66 1.39 -0.29 6.11
N ASN A 67 2.12 -1.40 6.12
CA ASN A 67 2.00 -2.41 5.06
C ASN A 67 0.60 -3.03 5.07
N SER A 68 0.08 -3.36 3.88
CA SER A 68 -1.23 -3.99 3.73
C SER A 68 -1.37 -5.28 4.55
N SER A 69 -0.37 -6.16 4.51
CA SER A 69 -0.36 -7.40 5.31
C SER A 69 -0.44 -7.14 6.81
N ASP A 70 0.28 -6.12 7.30
CA ASP A 70 0.29 -5.76 8.72
C ASP A 70 -1.06 -5.19 9.14
N ALA A 71 -1.66 -4.35 8.30
CA ALA A 71 -3.00 -3.79 8.51
C ALA A 71 -4.06 -4.90 8.58
N ILE A 72 -4.06 -5.85 7.63
CA ILE A 72 -5.01 -6.97 7.61
C ILE A 72 -4.86 -7.83 8.87
N ASN A 73 -3.64 -8.19 9.26
CA ASN A 73 -3.39 -8.95 10.48
C ASN A 73 -3.83 -8.19 11.73
N PHE A 74 -3.58 -6.88 11.77
CA PHE A 74 -4.01 -6.03 12.87
C PHE A 74 -5.54 -6.00 12.98
N ILE A 75 -6.25 -5.74 11.88
CA ILE A 75 -7.72 -5.71 11.83
C ILE A 75 -8.30 -7.06 12.25
N ARG A 76 -7.79 -8.18 11.69
CA ARG A 76 -8.21 -9.53 12.09
C ARG A 76 -8.07 -9.73 13.60
N ASN A 77 -6.97 -9.29 14.19
CA ASN A 77 -6.74 -9.43 15.63
C ASN A 77 -7.69 -8.54 16.46
N GLN A 78 -7.98 -7.31 16.02
CA GLN A 78 -8.97 -6.43 16.67
C GLN A 78 -10.38 -7.04 16.60
N LEU A 79 -10.80 -7.47 15.42
CA LEU A 79 -12.12 -8.10 15.21
C LEU A 79 -12.26 -9.40 16.01
N ARG A 80 -11.21 -10.21 16.14
CA ARG A 80 -11.22 -11.39 17.03
C ARG A 80 -11.44 -11.04 18.50
N GLN A 81 -10.89 -9.91 18.95
CA GLN A 81 -10.97 -9.50 20.36
C GLN A 81 -12.35 -8.97 20.74
N HIS A 82 -12.94 -8.09 19.92
CA HIS A 82 -14.19 -7.41 20.27
C HIS A 82 -15.30 -7.54 19.21
N GLY A 83 -14.98 -7.86 17.96
CA GLY A 83 -15.95 -8.00 16.87
C GLY A 83 -16.57 -6.69 16.42
N ASP A 84 -15.88 -5.57 16.65
CA ASP A 84 -16.36 -4.22 16.34
C ASP A 84 -15.45 -3.58 15.30
N VAL A 85 -16.02 -3.32 14.12
CA VAL A 85 -15.31 -2.79 12.96
C VAL A 85 -14.93 -1.32 13.16
N GLN A 86 -15.75 -0.55 13.86
CA GLN A 86 -15.47 0.84 14.16
C GLN A 86 -14.24 0.95 15.06
N MET A 87 -14.23 0.19 16.17
CA MET A 87 -13.07 0.15 17.06
C MET A 87 -11.80 -0.33 16.35
N ALA A 88 -11.91 -1.32 15.46
CA ALA A 88 -10.76 -1.79 14.68
C ALA A 88 -10.21 -0.70 13.74
N SER A 89 -11.09 0.08 13.11
CA SER A 89 -10.70 1.20 12.24
C SER A 89 -10.01 2.33 13.00
N GLU A 90 -10.53 2.71 14.17
CA GLU A 90 -9.94 3.72 15.05
C GLU A 90 -8.57 3.28 15.57
N ALA A 91 -8.45 2.02 15.99
CA ALA A 91 -7.18 1.46 16.43
C ALA A 91 -6.14 1.43 15.28
N LEU A 92 -6.58 1.15 14.05
CA LEU A 92 -5.71 1.17 12.87
C LEU A 92 -5.23 2.59 12.53
N ALA A 93 -6.14 3.58 12.60
CA ALA A 93 -5.79 4.98 12.44
C ALA A 93 -4.79 5.44 13.52
N GLN A 94 -5.02 5.05 14.77
CA GLN A 94 -4.10 5.35 15.87
C GLN A 94 -2.72 4.71 15.67
N MET A 95 -2.66 3.50 15.10
CA MET A 95 -1.39 2.87 14.74
C MET A 95 -0.61 3.70 13.71
N ALA A 96 -1.27 4.22 12.68
CA ALA A 96 -0.63 5.09 11.68
C ALA A 96 -0.18 6.43 12.28
N LEU A 97 -1.00 7.05 13.14
CA LEU A 97 -0.62 8.27 13.87
C LEU A 97 0.59 8.06 14.78
N ASN A 98 0.66 6.92 15.48
CA ASN A 98 1.80 6.57 16.33
C ASN A 98 3.09 6.38 15.54
N ARG A 99 2.98 5.99 14.25
CA ARG A 99 4.10 5.93 13.30
C ARG A 99 4.48 7.30 12.71
N ARG A 100 3.90 8.39 13.24
CA ARG A 100 4.11 9.78 12.85
C ARG A 100 3.69 10.11 11.42
N SER A 101 2.58 9.52 10.95
CA SER A 101 1.95 9.98 9.71
C SER A 101 1.71 11.49 9.75
N GLN A 102 2.09 12.18 8.66
CA GLN A 102 1.96 13.64 8.53
C GLN A 102 0.75 14.05 7.68
N ASP A 103 -0.03 13.08 7.22
CA ASP A 103 -1.16 13.32 6.31
C ASP A 103 -2.52 13.02 6.97
N ASN A 104 -3.60 13.34 6.27
CA ASN A 104 -4.96 12.98 6.63
C ASN A 104 -5.17 11.47 6.44
N ILE A 105 -5.63 10.82 7.52
CA ILE A 105 -5.92 9.39 7.53
C ILE A 105 -7.43 9.21 7.43
N SER A 106 -7.89 8.55 6.37
CA SER A 106 -9.26 8.09 6.20
C SER A 106 -9.26 6.59 5.99
N ILE A 107 -10.08 5.85 6.74
CA ILE A 107 -10.13 4.39 6.70
C ILE A 107 -11.60 3.96 6.70
N VAL A 108 -11.93 3.04 5.80
CA VAL A 108 -13.22 2.34 5.75
C VAL A 108 -12.94 0.86 5.80
N ILE A 109 -13.56 0.17 6.76
CA ILE A 109 -13.53 -1.29 6.86
C ILE A 109 -14.96 -1.78 6.66
N ALA A 110 -15.17 -2.65 5.69
CA ALA A 110 -16.45 -3.30 5.43
C ALA A 110 -16.32 -4.79 5.77
N ASP A 111 -16.88 -5.18 6.91
CA ASP A 111 -17.04 -6.59 7.29
C ASP A 111 -18.15 -7.21 6.43
N LEU A 112 -17.84 -8.32 5.76
CA LEU A 112 -18.79 -9.03 4.89
C LEU A 112 -19.73 -9.95 5.68
N GLY A 113 -19.51 -10.12 6.99
CA GLY A 113 -20.39 -10.86 7.89
C GLY A 113 -20.40 -12.38 7.67
N GLN A 114 -19.55 -12.89 6.78
CA GLN A 114 -19.39 -14.32 6.52
C GLN A 114 -18.45 -14.99 7.53
N THR A 115 -17.80 -14.20 8.38
CA THR A 115 -16.71 -14.64 9.25
C THR A 115 -17.13 -14.59 10.72
N ASP A 116 -16.98 -15.71 11.41
CA ASP A 116 -17.14 -15.76 12.87
C ASP A 116 -15.85 -15.32 13.56
N TRP A 117 -15.70 -14.01 13.75
CA TRP A 117 -14.51 -13.39 14.34
C TRP A 117 -14.10 -13.98 15.69
N ARG A 118 -15.05 -14.40 16.53
CA ARG A 118 -14.72 -14.91 17.87
C ARG A 118 -14.18 -16.34 17.85
N ASN A 119 -14.54 -17.12 16.82
CA ASN A 119 -14.16 -18.52 16.68
C ASN A 119 -13.11 -18.77 15.59
N LEU A 120 -12.65 -17.72 14.90
CA LEU A 120 -11.59 -17.83 13.91
C LEU A 120 -10.28 -18.34 14.55
N PRO A 121 -9.70 -19.46 14.05
CA PRO A 121 -8.43 -19.95 14.54
C PRO A 121 -7.33 -18.92 14.28
N VAL A 122 -6.44 -18.72 15.25
CA VAL A 122 -5.27 -17.85 15.08
C VAL A 122 -4.38 -18.45 13.99
N GLU A 123 -4.33 -17.77 12.86
CA GLU A 123 -3.38 -18.08 11.79
C GLU A 123 -1.97 -17.85 12.33
N LYS A 124 -1.29 -18.94 12.72
CA LYS A 124 0.10 -18.88 13.15
C LYS A 124 0.94 -18.62 11.90
N GLN A 125 1.51 -17.42 11.78
CA GLN A 125 2.65 -17.23 10.90
C GLN A 125 3.73 -18.24 11.32
N ASN A 126 4.05 -19.19 10.44
CA ASN A 126 4.96 -20.29 10.72
C ASN A 126 6.43 -19.82 10.68
N VAL A 127 6.75 -18.78 11.44
CA VAL A 127 8.09 -18.19 11.57
C VAL A 127 9.13 -19.27 11.91
N VAL A 128 8.75 -20.27 12.72
CA VAL A 128 9.62 -21.40 13.06
C VAL A 128 9.97 -22.24 11.83
N TYR A 129 9.03 -22.44 10.90
CA TYR A 129 9.27 -23.20 9.68
C TYR A 129 10.12 -22.42 8.69
N GLU A 130 9.84 -21.12 8.52
CA GLU A 130 10.65 -20.23 7.68
C GLU A 130 12.09 -20.11 8.20
N LEU A 131 12.26 -19.91 9.52
CA LEU A 131 13.58 -19.84 10.15
C LEU A 131 14.30 -21.19 10.05
N GLY A 132 13.57 -22.30 10.23
CA GLY A 132 14.10 -23.65 10.07
C GLY A 132 14.61 -23.91 8.64
N GLN A 133 13.84 -23.51 7.62
CA GLN A 133 14.25 -23.62 6.22
C GLN A 133 15.46 -22.73 5.90
N ALA A 134 15.47 -21.49 6.40
CA ALA A 134 16.58 -20.57 6.21
C ALA A 134 17.87 -21.15 6.81
N MET A 135 17.82 -21.65 8.05
CA MET A 135 18.96 -22.27 8.72
C MET A 135 19.45 -23.53 8.00
N ALA A 136 18.54 -24.41 7.57
CA ALA A 136 18.90 -25.61 6.81
C ALA A 136 19.62 -25.25 5.51
N THR A 137 19.15 -24.23 4.79
CA THR A 137 19.76 -23.75 3.55
C THR A 137 21.16 -23.18 3.80
N ILE A 138 21.32 -22.34 4.82
CA ILE A 138 22.62 -21.76 5.21
C ILE A 138 23.60 -22.85 5.60
N SER A 139 23.18 -23.84 6.39
CA SER A 139 24.03 -24.97 6.78
C SER A 139 24.50 -25.78 5.57
N LEU A 140 23.60 -26.07 4.64
CA LEU A 140 23.90 -26.88 3.46
C LEU A 140 24.86 -26.16 2.51
N VAL A 141 24.64 -24.86 2.27
CA VAL A 141 25.54 -24.02 1.47
C VAL A 141 26.91 -23.88 2.12
N SER A 142 26.96 -23.63 3.43
CA SER A 142 28.22 -23.49 4.16
C SER A 142 29.06 -24.78 4.13
N LEU A 143 28.39 -25.93 4.29
CA LEU A 143 29.04 -27.24 4.26
C LEU A 143 29.55 -27.59 2.85
N ALA A 144 28.79 -27.25 1.81
CA ALA A 144 29.21 -27.42 0.42
C ALA A 144 30.47 -26.58 0.09
N ILE A 145 30.50 -25.31 0.53
CA ILE A 145 31.68 -24.45 0.37
C ILE A 145 32.87 -25.06 1.11
N TRP A 146 32.71 -25.43 2.38
CA TRP A 146 33.80 -26.03 3.16
C TRP A 146 34.35 -27.31 2.53
N MET A 147 33.48 -28.20 2.06
CA MET A 147 33.87 -29.42 1.34
C MET A 147 34.60 -29.12 0.04
N SER A 148 34.16 -28.10 -0.71
CA SER A 148 34.85 -27.69 -1.94
C SER A 148 36.26 -27.16 -1.68
N THR A 149 36.46 -26.41 -0.58
CA THR A 149 37.77 -25.90 -0.17
C THR A 149 38.68 -27.03 0.33
N LEU A 150 38.13 -28.01 1.04
CA LEU A 150 38.87 -29.19 1.53
C LEU A 150 39.33 -30.10 0.38
N LEU A 151 38.52 -30.25 -0.66
CA LEU A 151 38.87 -31.03 -1.86
C LEU A 151 39.79 -30.27 -2.82
N SER A 152 39.91 -28.95 -2.67
CA SER A 152 40.79 -28.07 -3.45
C SER A 152 42.21 -27.91 -2.87
N SER A 153 42.48 -28.49 -1.69
CA SER A 153 43.80 -28.50 -1.02
C SER A 153 44.47 -29.87 -1.08
#